data_AF-A0A562UM78-F1
#
_entry.id   AF-A0A562UM78-F1
#
_cell.length_a   1.000
_cell.length_b   1.000
_cell.length_c   1.000
_cell.angle_alpha   90.00
_cell.angle_beta   90.00
_cell.angle_gamma   90.00
#
_symmetry.space_group_name_H-M   'P 1'
#
loop_
_entity.id
_entity.type
_entity.pdbx_description
1 polymer ?
#
loop_
_entity_poly.entity_id
_entity_poly.type
_entity_poly.pdbx_seq_one_letter_code
_entity_poly.pdbx_strand_id
1 'polypeptide(L)'
;MTTRNKKKSPTRTTKPALARKAPDRSGKTSKRIKKGKRGADENGASADIAGNGAAGDDTDFDDKVSDLVKSAYDALSETIGQGRKAAEQFRQGEYNFRQVPGDVEEMARRMLQLARQLSSTTFDVCEQLIGQISDFAEPPEPGTTKVAPFRTHQPTRGSSAAPPSSTAQPTGNGAMRLAVEFAGRKAASSTTTSIARPAKPTRAEDLKATPLAPVEGEGKALSDVKFSADLSDGGVIATVGIPSKQANGTYVGYVHTSKDKTPLGMLIVTLGK
;
A
#
# COMPACT_ATOMS: atom_id res chain seq x y z
N MET A 1 -12.38 51.51 52.48
CA MET A 1 -11.01 51.57 51.93
C MET A 1 -10.49 50.14 51.81
N THR A 2 -10.47 49.58 50.60
CA THR A 2 -10.17 48.15 50.38
C THR A 2 -8.94 48.06 49.49
N THR A 3 -7.83 47.58 50.06
CA THR A 3 -6.51 47.54 49.41
C THR A 3 -6.41 46.40 48.39
N ARG A 4 -6.09 46.77 47.14
CA ARG A 4 -5.99 45.88 45.97
C ARG A 4 -4.59 45.28 45.90
N ASN A 5 -4.47 43.97 46.12
CA ASN A 5 -3.19 43.26 46.12
C ASN A 5 -2.77 42.92 44.67
N LYS A 6 -1.72 43.56 44.16
CA LYS A 6 -1.14 43.28 42.82
C LYS A 6 -0.16 42.10 42.91
N LYS A 7 -0.54 40.95 42.33
CA LYS A 7 0.38 39.82 42.08
C LYS A 7 1.44 40.22 41.06
N LYS A 8 2.73 40.13 41.46
CA LYS A 8 3.90 40.23 40.58
C LYS A 8 3.99 38.99 39.69
N SER A 9 4.04 39.19 38.38
CA SER A 9 4.31 38.14 37.39
C SER A 9 5.78 37.71 37.43
N PRO A 10 6.11 36.42 37.29
CA PRO A 10 7.49 35.95 37.29
C PRO A 10 8.21 36.31 35.98
N THR A 11 9.48 36.71 36.13
CA THR A 11 10.40 37.12 35.08
C THR A 11 10.76 35.94 34.17
N ARG A 12 10.53 36.09 32.87
CA ARG A 12 10.84 35.10 31.83
C ARG A 12 12.35 35.02 31.61
N THR A 13 12.97 33.93 32.07
CA THR A 13 14.37 33.60 31.77
C THR A 13 14.52 33.18 30.31
N THR A 14 15.22 34.00 29.53
CA THR A 14 15.64 33.72 28.16
C THR A 14 16.73 32.66 28.15
N LYS A 15 16.48 31.53 27.49
CA LYS A 15 17.49 30.47 27.26
C LYS A 15 18.60 30.99 26.32
N PRO A 16 19.87 30.66 26.57
CA PRO A 16 20.96 31.01 25.68
C PRO A 16 20.85 30.26 24.35
N ALA A 17 21.03 30.99 23.25
CA ALA A 17 21.00 30.43 21.90
C ALA A 17 22.22 29.51 21.69
N LEU A 18 21.94 28.25 21.30
CA LEU A 18 22.96 27.32 20.82
C LEU A 18 23.60 27.85 19.54
N ALA A 19 24.91 28.12 19.59
CA ALA A 19 25.70 28.50 18.44
C ALA A 19 25.74 27.35 17.43
N ARG A 20 25.03 27.52 16.30
CA ARG A 20 25.15 26.62 15.15
C ARG A 20 26.44 26.97 14.40
N LYS A 21 27.40 26.04 14.35
CA LYS A 21 28.53 26.11 13.42
C LYS A 21 27.97 26.01 12.00
N ALA A 22 28.26 27.01 11.16
CA ALA A 22 27.99 26.95 9.73
C ALA A 22 28.86 25.84 9.09
N PRO A 23 28.33 25.05 8.15
CA PRO A 23 29.17 24.12 7.38
C PRO A 23 30.09 24.91 6.44
N ASP A 24 31.36 24.57 6.55
CA ASP A 24 32.47 25.10 5.76
C ASP A 24 32.26 24.74 4.27
N ARG A 25 32.04 25.77 3.44
CA ARG A 25 31.96 25.65 1.98
C ARG A 25 33.32 26.07 1.41
N SER A 26 34.25 25.12 1.31
CA SER A 26 35.47 25.32 0.52
C SER A 26 35.84 24.06 -0.28
N GLY A 27 36.13 24.26 -1.57
CA GLY A 27 36.45 23.23 -2.57
C GLY A 27 35.42 23.23 -3.71
N LYS A 28 35.51 24.06 -4.76
CA LYS A 28 36.51 24.05 -5.84
C LYS A 28 36.92 22.62 -6.24
N THR A 29 36.31 22.04 -7.28
CA THR A 29 36.95 21.95 -8.62
C THR A 29 36.12 21.18 -9.65
N SER A 30 36.05 21.78 -10.83
CA SER A 30 35.57 21.26 -12.11
C SER A 30 36.19 19.92 -12.50
N LYS A 31 35.36 18.98 -12.99
CA LYS A 31 35.76 18.12 -14.12
C LYS A 31 34.62 18.01 -15.13
N ARG A 32 34.84 18.77 -16.21
CA ARG A 32 34.17 18.79 -17.51
C ARG A 32 34.29 17.39 -18.15
N ILE A 33 33.21 16.62 -18.20
CA ILE A 33 33.16 15.40 -19.02
C ILE A 33 32.75 15.78 -20.45
N LYS A 34 33.58 15.34 -21.39
CA LYS A 34 33.51 15.59 -22.83
C LYS A 34 32.22 15.02 -23.43
N LYS A 35 31.59 15.87 -24.23
CA LYS A 35 30.60 15.58 -25.26
C LYS A 35 31.14 14.51 -26.24
N GLY A 36 30.67 13.28 -26.12
CA GLY A 36 30.83 12.21 -27.10
C GLY A 36 29.71 12.27 -28.14
N LYS A 37 30.08 12.10 -29.42
CA LYS A 37 29.28 12.33 -30.62
C LYS A 37 29.19 11.00 -31.39
N ARG A 38 27.96 10.63 -31.76
CA ARG A 38 27.53 9.78 -32.90
C ARG A 38 27.63 8.24 -32.85
N GLY A 39 26.59 7.67 -33.50
CA GLY A 39 26.26 6.27 -33.83
C GLY A 39 24.79 6.08 -33.43
N ALA A 40 23.73 6.29 -34.23
CA ALA A 40 23.45 5.97 -35.64
C ALA A 40 23.74 4.50 -35.96
N ASP A 41 22.68 3.80 -36.39
CA ASP A 41 22.57 2.40 -36.77
C ASP A 41 22.40 1.45 -35.55
N GLU A 42 21.43 0.54 -35.45
CA GLU A 42 20.45 0.00 -36.40
C GLU A 42 19.42 -0.85 -35.60
N ASN A 43 18.22 -0.98 -36.14
CA ASN A 43 17.34 -2.16 -36.13
C ASN A 43 17.18 -3.02 -34.86
N GLY A 44 15.94 -3.06 -34.36
CA GLY A 44 15.52 -4.06 -33.37
C GLY A 44 14.02 -4.14 -33.17
N ALA A 45 13.31 -4.57 -34.22
CA ALA A 45 12.01 -5.24 -34.22
C ALA A 45 10.82 -4.57 -33.50
N SER A 46 10.03 -3.83 -34.29
CA SER A 46 8.57 -3.91 -34.18
C SER A 46 8.17 -5.36 -34.45
N ALA A 47 7.62 -6.05 -33.46
CA ALA A 47 6.86 -7.26 -33.70
C ALA A 47 5.43 -6.85 -34.08
N ASP A 48 5.16 -6.88 -35.38
CA ASP A 48 3.81 -7.01 -35.92
C ASP A 48 3.17 -8.27 -35.31
N ILE A 49 2.10 -8.09 -34.53
CA ILE A 49 1.22 -9.20 -34.17
C ILE A 49 0.28 -9.40 -35.36
N ALA A 50 0.79 -10.13 -36.34
CA ALA A 50 -0.01 -10.72 -37.40
C ALA A 50 -0.88 -11.82 -36.80
N GLY A 51 -2.19 -11.72 -37.02
CA GLY A 51 -3.14 -12.78 -36.69
C GLY A 51 -2.76 -14.07 -37.41
N ASN A 52 -2.75 -15.17 -36.66
CA ASN A 52 -2.80 -16.50 -37.22
C ASN A 52 -3.63 -17.37 -36.28
N GLY A 53 -4.88 -17.64 -36.67
CA GLY A 53 -5.73 -18.60 -35.99
C GLY A 53 -5.22 -20.01 -36.24
N ALA A 54 -4.88 -20.72 -35.17
CA ALA A 54 -4.70 -22.16 -35.19
C ALA A 54 -5.21 -22.71 -33.86
N ALA A 55 -6.08 -23.71 -33.94
CA ALA A 55 -6.74 -24.35 -32.81
C ALA A 55 -5.71 -24.94 -31.81
N GLY A 56 -5.53 -24.25 -30.69
CA GLY A 56 -4.66 -24.60 -29.56
C GLY A 56 -4.85 -23.65 -28.36
N ASP A 57 -6.04 -23.07 -28.23
CA ASP A 57 -6.27 -21.71 -27.69
C ASP A 57 -6.24 -21.58 -26.16
N ASP A 58 -6.40 -22.68 -25.40
CA ASP A 58 -6.46 -22.62 -23.93
C ASP A 58 -5.06 -22.38 -23.29
N THR A 59 -3.99 -22.97 -23.84
CA THR A 59 -2.63 -22.81 -23.29
C THR A 59 -2.00 -21.47 -23.67
N ASP A 60 -2.30 -20.97 -24.86
CA ASP A 60 -1.79 -19.68 -25.34
C ASP A 60 -2.40 -18.52 -24.56
N PHE A 61 -3.64 -18.67 -24.06
CA PHE A 61 -4.27 -17.69 -23.19
C PHE A 61 -3.61 -17.64 -21.81
N ASP A 62 -3.41 -18.79 -21.16
CA ASP A 62 -2.77 -18.87 -19.84
C ASP A 62 -1.32 -18.34 -19.88
N ASP A 63 -0.60 -18.58 -20.98
CA ASP A 63 0.75 -18.04 -21.19
C ASP A 63 0.71 -16.51 -21.39
N LYS A 64 -0.24 -15.98 -22.17
CA LYS A 64 -0.44 -14.52 -22.34
C LYS A 64 -0.80 -13.82 -21.03
N VAL A 65 -1.70 -14.41 -20.23
CA VAL A 65 -2.08 -13.87 -18.92
C VAL A 65 -0.89 -13.91 -17.97
N SER A 66 -0.14 -15.02 -17.96
CA SER A 66 1.06 -15.17 -17.13
C SER A 66 2.13 -14.14 -17.49
N ASP A 67 2.37 -13.89 -18.78
CA ASP A 67 3.34 -12.90 -19.24
C ASP A 67 2.87 -11.46 -19.00
N LEU A 68 1.58 -11.17 -19.10
CA LEU A 68 0.99 -9.89 -18.70
C LEU A 68 1.23 -9.63 -17.21
N VAL A 69 0.94 -10.62 -16.37
CA VAL A 69 1.10 -10.51 -14.91
C VAL A 69 2.57 -10.30 -14.56
N LYS A 70 3.49 -11.06 -15.16
CA LYS A 70 4.94 -10.83 -14.97
C LYS A 70 5.33 -9.42 -15.39
N SER A 71 4.91 -8.97 -16.57
CA SER A 71 5.19 -7.62 -17.08
C SER A 71 4.66 -6.53 -16.13
N ALA A 72 3.47 -6.72 -15.55
CA ALA A 72 2.91 -5.80 -14.56
C ALA A 72 3.74 -5.77 -13.27
N TYR A 73 4.20 -6.93 -12.77
CA TYR A 73 5.07 -7.00 -11.60
C TYR A 73 6.46 -6.41 -11.86
N ASP A 74 7.01 -6.58 -13.07
CA ASP A 74 8.28 -5.99 -13.48
C ASP A 74 8.17 -4.46 -13.55
N ALA A 75 7.09 -3.92 -14.12
CA ALA A 75 6.82 -2.48 -14.13
C ALA A 75 6.67 -1.90 -12.71
N LEU A 76 5.98 -2.62 -11.81
CA LEU A 76 5.82 -2.20 -10.40
C LEU A 76 7.16 -2.26 -9.64
N SER A 77 7.97 -3.29 -9.86
CA SER A 77 9.27 -3.39 -9.20
C SER A 77 10.27 -2.36 -9.73
N GLU A 78 10.22 -2.02 -11.02
CA GLU A 78 11.01 -0.93 -11.60
C GLU A 78 10.62 0.43 -10.99
N THR A 79 9.32 0.74 -10.89
CA THR A 79 8.86 2.01 -10.30
C THR A 79 9.21 2.15 -8.82
N ILE A 80 9.13 1.07 -8.03
CA ILE A 80 9.61 1.06 -6.64
C ILE A 80 11.13 1.28 -6.59
N GLY A 81 11.89 0.67 -7.49
CA GLY A 81 13.33 0.86 -7.62
C GLY A 81 13.70 2.30 -7.94
N GLN A 82 12.99 2.94 -8.89
CA GLN A 82 13.15 4.34 -9.23
C GLN A 82 12.81 5.26 -8.05
N GLY A 83 11.73 4.97 -7.31
CA GLY A 83 11.35 5.71 -6.11
C GLY A 83 12.41 5.65 -5.00
N ARG A 84 13.03 4.49 -4.78
CA ARG A 84 14.15 4.35 -3.83
C ARG A 84 15.38 5.15 -4.26
N LYS A 85 15.75 5.09 -5.55
CA LYS A 85 16.87 5.88 -6.09
C LYS A 85 16.62 7.38 -5.96
N ALA A 86 15.40 7.85 -6.26
CA ALA A 86 15.03 9.25 -6.09
C ALA A 86 15.08 9.69 -4.61
N ALA A 87 14.60 8.84 -3.69
CA ALA A 87 14.68 9.10 -2.25
C ALA A 87 16.14 9.13 -1.74
N GLU A 88 17.02 8.28 -2.26
CA GLU A 88 18.45 8.29 -1.94
C GLU A 88 19.13 9.55 -2.46
N GLN A 89 18.85 9.97 -3.70
CA GLN A 89 19.35 11.22 -4.27
C GLN A 89 18.84 12.46 -3.51
N PHE A 90 17.59 12.43 -3.06
CA PHE A 90 17.02 13.46 -2.20
C PHE A 90 17.74 13.51 -0.84
N ARG A 91 18.01 12.35 -0.23
CA ARG A 91 18.75 12.25 1.03
C ARG A 91 20.19 12.75 0.91
N GLN A 92 20.82 12.55 -0.24
CA GLN A 92 22.18 13.03 -0.54
C GLN A 92 22.22 14.52 -0.91
N GLY A 93 21.07 15.18 -1.08
CA GLY A 93 21.00 16.58 -1.48
C GLY A 93 21.43 16.84 -2.92
N GLU A 94 21.59 15.80 -3.73
CA GLU A 94 21.98 15.87 -5.14
C GLU A 94 20.76 16.06 -6.07
N TYR A 95 19.55 15.98 -5.52
CA TYR A 95 18.32 16.10 -6.29
C TYR A 95 18.06 17.55 -6.71
N ASN A 96 18.13 17.82 -8.02
CA ASN A 96 17.84 19.12 -8.60
C ASN A 96 16.33 19.30 -8.77
N PHE A 97 15.71 20.14 -7.92
CA PHE A 97 14.28 20.47 -7.99
C PHE A 97 13.78 20.98 -9.36
N ARG A 98 14.68 21.41 -10.24
CA ARG A 98 14.35 21.81 -11.61
C ARG A 98 14.01 20.65 -12.55
N GLN A 99 14.38 19.42 -12.19
CA GLN A 99 14.13 18.21 -12.99
C GLN A 99 12.81 17.51 -12.61
N VAL A 100 12.25 17.82 -11.43
CA VAL A 100 11.00 17.24 -10.92
C VAL A 100 9.85 17.28 -11.91
N PRO A 101 9.57 18.40 -12.62
CA PRO A 101 8.46 18.43 -13.56
C PRO A 101 8.65 17.46 -14.74
N GLY A 102 9.90 17.23 -15.18
CA GLY A 102 10.23 16.29 -16.25
C GLY A 102 10.06 14.84 -15.82
N ASP A 103 10.53 14.49 -14.61
CA ASP A 103 10.38 13.14 -14.06
C ASP A 103 8.88 12.77 -13.88
N VAL A 104 8.06 13.73 -13.42
CA VAL A 104 6.61 13.53 -13.26
C VAL A 104 5.92 13.37 -14.61
N GLU A 105 6.32 14.15 -15.62
CA GLU A 105 5.76 14.03 -16.97
C GLU A 105 6.11 12.69 -17.62
N GLU A 106 7.35 12.22 -17.48
CA GLU A 106 7.78 10.92 -17.99
C GLU A 106 7.05 9.77 -17.28
N MET A 107 6.93 9.83 -15.95
CA MET A 107 6.14 8.87 -15.17
C MET A 107 4.66 8.86 -15.60
N ALA A 108 4.05 10.02 -15.80
CA ALA A 108 2.66 10.13 -16.24
C ALA A 108 2.46 9.52 -17.64
N ARG A 109 3.38 9.76 -18.59
CA ARG A 109 3.33 9.16 -19.94
C ARG A 109 3.45 7.63 -19.88
N ARG A 110 4.36 7.10 -19.06
CA ARG A 110 4.52 5.64 -18.87
C ARG A 110 3.26 5.02 -18.25
N MET A 111 2.65 5.65 -17.25
CA MET A 111 1.38 5.19 -16.67
C MET A 111 0.24 5.20 -17.69
N LEU A 112 0.14 6.25 -18.51
CA LEU A 112 -0.86 6.33 -19.59
C LEU A 112 -0.65 5.23 -20.64
N GLN A 113 0.60 4.89 -20.96
CA GLN A 113 0.92 3.82 -21.91
C GLN A 113 0.55 2.44 -21.34
N LEU A 114 0.88 2.18 -20.07
CA LEU A 114 0.46 0.97 -19.35
C LEU A 114 -1.07 0.86 -19.27
N ALA A 115 -1.77 1.95 -18.98
CA ALA A 115 -3.24 1.96 -18.93
C ALA A 115 -3.86 1.62 -20.29
N ARG A 116 -3.28 2.11 -21.40
CA ARG A 116 -3.71 1.75 -22.76
C ARG A 116 -3.45 0.28 -23.07
N GLN A 117 -2.30 -0.26 -22.69
CA GLN A 117 -1.98 -1.68 -22.87
C GLN A 117 -2.95 -2.56 -22.08
N LEU A 118 -3.20 -2.25 -20.80
CA LEU A 118 -4.15 -2.98 -19.96
C LEU A 118 -5.58 -2.90 -20.50
N SER A 119 -5.98 -1.74 -21.02
CA SER A 119 -7.32 -1.55 -21.60
C SER A 119 -7.50 -2.41 -22.84
N SER A 120 -6.53 -2.43 -23.76
CA SER A 120 -6.56 -3.31 -24.94
C SER A 120 -6.73 -4.77 -24.54
N THR A 121 -5.91 -5.25 -23.60
CA THR A 121 -5.98 -6.64 -23.15
C THR A 121 -7.27 -6.98 -22.42
N THR A 122 -7.88 -6.01 -21.73
CA THR A 122 -9.17 -6.22 -21.07
C THR A 122 -10.29 -6.33 -22.10
N PHE A 123 -10.24 -5.55 -23.18
CA PHE A 123 -11.17 -5.69 -24.29
C PHE A 123 -10.99 -7.02 -25.02
N ASP A 124 -9.75 -7.48 -25.24
CA ASP A 124 -9.47 -8.79 -25.84
C ASP A 124 -10.05 -9.93 -24.98
N VAL A 125 -9.90 -9.86 -23.65
CA VAL A 125 -10.51 -10.83 -22.71
C VAL A 125 -12.04 -10.79 -22.76
N CYS A 126 -12.64 -9.60 -22.83
CA CYS A 126 -14.09 -9.45 -22.96
C CYS A 126 -14.60 -10.03 -24.30
N GLU A 127 -13.89 -9.82 -25.41
CA GLU A 127 -14.24 -10.39 -26.72
C GLU A 127 -14.15 -11.92 -26.70
N GLN A 128 -13.12 -12.49 -26.06
CA GLN A 128 -12.96 -13.93 -25.93
C GLN A 128 -14.05 -14.55 -25.03
N LEU A 129 -14.44 -13.87 -23.95
CA LEU A 129 -15.57 -14.28 -23.10
C LEU A 129 -16.91 -14.23 -23.86
N ILE A 130 -17.16 -13.19 -24.67
CA ILE A 130 -18.37 -13.09 -25.50
C ILE A 130 -18.39 -14.18 -26.58
N GLY A 131 -17.23 -14.49 -27.17
CA GLY A 131 -17.07 -15.62 -28.09
C GLY A 131 -17.45 -16.96 -27.44
N GLN A 132 -16.90 -17.24 -26.26
CA GLN A 132 -17.20 -18.47 -25.52
C GLN A 132 -18.67 -18.58 -25.10
N ILE A 133 -19.32 -17.48 -24.71
CA ILE A 133 -20.76 -17.47 -24.37
C ILE A 133 -21.63 -17.83 -25.57
N SER A 134 -21.20 -17.46 -26.78
CA SER A 134 -21.93 -17.73 -28.03
C SER A 134 -21.87 -19.22 -28.40
N ASP A 135 -20.78 -19.92 -28.05
CA ASP A 135 -20.64 -21.37 -28.26
C ASP A 135 -21.51 -22.22 -27.30
N PHE A 136 -22.00 -21.65 -26.20
CA PHE A 136 -22.97 -22.31 -25.29
C PHE A 136 -24.42 -22.15 -25.72
N ALA A 137 -24.71 -21.41 -26.80
CA ALA A 137 -26.07 -21.12 -27.23
C ALA A 137 -26.75 -22.24 -28.04
N GLU A 138 -26.06 -23.35 -28.32
CA GLU A 138 -26.67 -24.51 -28.96
C GLU A 138 -27.27 -25.45 -27.90
N PRO A 139 -28.62 -25.55 -27.78
CA PRO A 139 -29.25 -26.35 -26.75
C PRO A 139 -28.92 -27.83 -26.97
N PRO A 140 -28.38 -28.55 -25.98
CA PRO A 140 -28.05 -29.96 -26.14
C PRO A 140 -29.31 -30.80 -26.38
N GLU A 141 -29.22 -31.76 -27.30
CA GLU A 141 -30.33 -32.66 -27.62
C GLU A 141 -30.84 -33.39 -26.35
N PRO A 142 -32.18 -33.53 -26.20
CA PRO A 142 -32.79 -34.12 -25.02
C PRO A 142 -32.44 -35.61 -24.92
N GLY A 143 -31.57 -35.97 -23.98
CA GLY A 143 -31.24 -37.37 -23.66
C GLY A 143 -29.80 -37.65 -23.26
N THR A 144 -28.89 -36.68 -23.31
CA THR A 144 -27.48 -36.90 -22.93
C THR A 144 -27.07 -36.02 -21.73
N THR A 145 -27.43 -36.43 -20.52
CA THR A 145 -26.85 -35.92 -19.27
C THR A 145 -25.42 -36.45 -19.09
N LYS A 146 -24.54 -36.19 -20.06
CA LYS A 146 -23.10 -36.41 -19.95
C LYS A 146 -22.45 -35.07 -19.62
N VAL A 147 -22.56 -34.67 -18.36
CA VAL A 147 -21.74 -33.59 -17.82
C VAL A 147 -20.29 -34.06 -17.92
N ALA A 148 -19.45 -33.31 -18.64
CA ALA A 148 -18.03 -33.63 -18.75
C ALA A 148 -17.43 -33.70 -17.33
N PRO A 149 -16.64 -34.74 -16.99
CA PRO A 149 -16.01 -34.84 -15.69
C PRO A 149 -15.13 -33.61 -15.46
N PHE A 150 -15.15 -33.07 -14.24
CA PHE A 150 -14.25 -31.98 -13.84
C PHE A 150 -12.82 -32.33 -14.28
N ARG A 151 -12.22 -31.49 -15.13
CA ARG A 151 -10.83 -31.63 -15.57
C ARG A 151 -9.97 -31.68 -14.32
N THR A 152 -9.47 -32.87 -13.98
CA THR A 152 -8.44 -33.02 -12.97
C THR A 152 -7.20 -32.46 -13.63
N HIS A 153 -6.83 -31.22 -13.27
CA HIS A 153 -5.54 -30.66 -13.64
C HIS A 153 -4.47 -31.56 -13.02
N GLN A 154 -4.04 -32.56 -13.77
CA GLN A 154 -2.89 -33.37 -13.45
C GLN A 154 -1.69 -32.51 -13.89
N PRO A 155 -0.91 -31.94 -12.96
CA PRO A 155 0.23 -31.13 -13.35
C PRO A 155 1.19 -32.02 -14.16
N THR A 156 1.33 -31.69 -15.44
CA THR A 156 2.23 -32.35 -16.35
C THR A 156 3.62 -32.30 -15.74
N ARG A 157 4.18 -33.47 -15.41
CA ARG A 157 5.59 -33.62 -15.00
C ARG A 157 6.48 -33.30 -16.20
N GLY A 158 6.59 -32.03 -16.53
CA GLY A 158 7.66 -31.48 -17.34
C GLY A 158 8.87 -31.23 -16.45
N SER A 159 9.99 -31.86 -16.80
CA SER A 159 11.29 -31.64 -16.16
C SER A 159 11.60 -30.14 -15.99
N SER A 160 12.10 -29.79 -14.81
CA SER A 160 12.91 -28.59 -14.54
C SER A 160 12.19 -27.25 -14.37
N ALA A 161 11.03 -27.22 -13.71
CA ALA A 161 10.59 -25.99 -13.04
C ALA A 161 10.63 -26.25 -11.53
N ALA A 162 11.62 -25.65 -10.85
CA ALA A 162 11.65 -25.61 -9.39
C ALA A 162 10.28 -25.14 -8.88
N PRO A 163 9.76 -25.68 -7.75
CA PRO A 163 8.54 -25.17 -7.16
C PRO A 163 8.65 -23.65 -7.07
N PRO A 164 7.63 -22.86 -7.47
CA PRO A 164 7.68 -21.42 -7.29
C PRO A 164 7.89 -21.21 -5.80
N SER A 165 9.13 -20.89 -5.48
CA SER A 165 9.51 -20.44 -4.17
C SER A 165 8.82 -19.10 -4.10
N SER A 166 7.60 -19.09 -3.60
CA SER A 166 6.91 -17.89 -3.17
C SER A 166 7.65 -17.40 -1.92
N THR A 167 8.92 -17.07 -2.12
CA THR A 167 9.77 -16.25 -1.29
C THR A 167 9.55 -14.81 -1.72
N ALA A 168 8.29 -14.41 -1.87
CA ALA A 168 7.91 -13.05 -1.53
C ALA A 168 8.19 -12.92 -0.03
N GLN A 169 9.47 -12.73 0.32
CA GLN A 169 9.84 -12.28 1.64
C GLN A 169 8.99 -11.04 1.90
N PRO A 170 8.22 -10.98 3.00
CA PRO A 170 7.43 -9.81 3.32
C PRO A 170 8.41 -8.65 3.48
N THR A 171 8.53 -7.85 2.43
CA THR A 171 9.51 -6.77 2.34
C THR A 171 9.11 -5.69 3.33
N GLY A 172 9.80 -5.68 4.47
CA GLY A 172 10.19 -4.48 5.22
C GLY A 172 9.04 -3.66 5.78
N ASN A 173 8.85 -3.81 7.09
CA ASN A 173 7.90 -3.08 7.94
C ASN A 173 6.45 -3.45 7.62
N GLY A 174 6.10 -4.70 7.94
CA GLY A 174 4.75 -5.24 7.81
C GLY A 174 3.78 -4.47 8.68
N ALA A 175 3.35 -3.29 8.25
CA ALA A 175 2.22 -2.58 8.81
C ALA A 175 0.95 -3.24 8.27
N MET A 176 -0.03 -3.39 9.14
CA MET A 176 -1.37 -3.85 8.86
C MET A 176 -2.29 -2.64 8.95
N ARG A 177 -3.18 -2.50 7.97
CA ARG A 177 -4.16 -1.40 7.95
C ARG A 177 -5.12 -1.56 9.12
N LEU A 178 -5.39 -0.46 9.81
CA LEU A 178 -6.34 -0.39 10.91
C LEU A 178 -7.44 0.59 10.52
N ALA A 179 -8.65 0.09 10.31
CA ALA A 179 -9.84 0.92 10.25
C ALA A 179 -10.41 1.08 11.67
N VAL A 180 -10.92 2.27 11.99
CA VAL A 180 -11.50 2.54 13.32
C VAL A 180 -12.95 2.94 13.14
N GLU A 181 -13.84 2.17 13.76
CA GLU A 181 -15.27 2.40 13.77
C GLU A 181 -15.73 2.78 15.18
N PHE A 182 -16.75 3.62 15.25
CA PHE A 182 -17.26 4.15 16.51
C PHE A 182 -18.67 3.63 16.76
N ALA A 183 -18.84 2.91 17.87
CA ALA A 183 -20.14 2.51 18.37
C ALA A 183 -20.61 3.52 19.43
N GLY A 184 -21.44 4.47 19.03
CA GLY A 184 -21.95 5.50 19.93
C GLY A 184 -22.72 6.61 19.21
N ARG A 185 -23.31 7.53 19.97
CA ARG A 185 -24.02 8.70 19.42
C ARG A 185 -23.16 9.96 19.31
N LYS A 186 -21.95 9.94 19.89
CA LYS A 186 -21.06 11.10 19.89
C LYS A 186 -20.20 11.13 18.64
N ALA A 187 -19.97 12.34 18.13
CA ALA A 187 -19.03 12.56 17.04
C ALA A 187 -17.61 12.20 17.51
N ALA A 188 -16.96 11.32 16.75
CA ALA A 188 -15.63 10.82 17.04
C ALA A 188 -14.82 10.68 15.75
N SER A 189 -13.51 10.84 15.87
CA SER A 189 -12.56 10.61 14.79
C SER A 189 -11.32 9.88 15.32
N SER A 190 -10.61 9.18 14.43
CA SER A 190 -9.33 8.55 14.74
C SER A 190 -8.25 9.03 13.79
N THR A 191 -7.03 9.16 14.29
CA THR A 191 -5.83 9.45 13.50
C THR A 191 -5.05 8.18 13.17
N THR A 192 -5.35 7.05 13.82
CA THR A 192 -4.61 5.80 13.63
C THR A 192 -5.10 5.08 12.38
N THR A 193 -4.20 4.87 11.42
CA THR A 193 -4.51 4.21 10.13
C THR A 193 -3.80 2.87 9.95
N SER A 194 -2.76 2.59 10.74
CA SER A 194 -1.97 1.36 10.63
C SER A 194 -1.30 0.98 11.96
N ILE A 195 -1.05 -0.31 12.13
CA ILE A 195 -0.31 -0.91 13.26
C ILE A 195 0.70 -1.93 12.73
N ALA A 196 1.76 -2.23 13.48
CA ALA A 196 2.68 -3.29 13.13
C ALA A 196 1.98 -4.66 13.13
N ARG A 197 2.33 -5.51 12.16
CA ARG A 197 1.87 -6.88 12.05
C ARG A 197 2.53 -7.71 13.16
N PRO A 198 1.76 -8.51 13.91
CA PRO A 198 2.32 -9.42 14.89
C PRO A 198 3.35 -10.37 14.29
N ALA A 199 4.42 -10.67 15.04
CA ALA A 199 5.45 -11.61 14.60
C ALA A 199 4.93 -13.05 14.44
N LYS A 200 3.88 -13.41 15.17
CA LYS A 200 3.19 -14.70 15.07
C LYS A 200 1.82 -14.50 14.40
N PRO A 201 1.36 -15.45 13.55
CA PRO A 201 -0.01 -15.42 13.03
C PRO A 201 -1.01 -15.29 14.19
N THR A 202 -1.76 -14.19 14.19
CA THR A 202 -2.64 -13.78 15.29
C THR A 202 -4.01 -13.46 14.70
N ARG A 203 -5.08 -13.98 15.30
CA ARG A 203 -6.44 -13.65 14.86
C ARG A 203 -6.82 -12.25 15.31
N ALA A 204 -7.73 -11.59 14.62
CA ALA A 204 -8.18 -10.25 15.01
C ALA A 204 -8.73 -10.22 16.45
N GLU A 205 -9.46 -11.26 16.86
CA GLU A 205 -10.02 -11.47 18.21
C GLU A 205 -8.94 -11.54 19.32
N ASP A 206 -7.71 -11.93 18.96
CA ASP A 206 -6.60 -12.00 19.91
C ASP A 206 -5.95 -10.63 20.14
N LEU A 207 -6.26 -9.62 19.32
CA LEU A 207 -5.78 -8.26 19.50
C LEU A 207 -6.54 -7.58 20.63
N LYS A 208 -5.81 -6.80 21.43
CA LYS A 208 -6.34 -6.03 22.56
C LYS A 208 -5.76 -4.63 22.53
N ALA A 209 -6.54 -3.68 23.02
CA ALA A 209 -6.05 -2.35 23.32
C ALA A 209 -5.96 -2.18 24.84
N THR A 210 -4.92 -1.51 25.32
CA THR A 210 -4.97 -0.96 26.68
C THR A 210 -6.13 0.03 26.77
N PRO A 211 -6.78 0.20 27.94
CA PRO A 211 -7.82 1.22 28.10
C PRO A 211 -7.32 2.57 27.58
N LEU A 212 -8.09 3.21 26.69
CA LEU A 212 -7.69 4.47 26.07
C LEU A 212 -7.79 5.57 27.14
N ALA A 213 -6.65 5.98 27.67
CA ALA A 213 -6.57 6.98 28.72
C ALA A 213 -6.76 8.39 28.13
N PRO A 214 -7.44 9.30 28.84
CA PRO A 214 -7.54 10.69 28.41
C PRO A 214 -6.15 11.34 28.43
N VAL A 215 -5.74 11.90 27.30
CA VAL A 215 -4.59 12.80 27.17
C VAL A 215 -5.05 14.25 27.27
N GLU A 216 -6.22 14.53 26.71
CA GLU A 216 -6.89 15.83 26.80
C GLU A 216 -8.34 15.62 27.27
N GLY A 217 -8.78 16.42 28.24
CA GLY A 217 -10.11 16.31 28.85
C GLY A 217 -10.14 15.55 30.18
N GLU A 218 -11.31 15.49 30.81
CA GLU A 218 -11.53 14.89 32.15
C GLU A 218 -12.36 13.60 32.10
N GLY A 219 -12.45 12.96 30.93
CA GLY A 219 -13.24 11.75 30.76
C GLY A 219 -12.60 10.50 31.38
N LYS A 220 -13.41 9.47 31.61
CA LYS A 220 -12.91 8.16 32.06
C LYS A 220 -12.20 7.44 30.91
N ALA A 221 -11.31 6.50 31.20
CA ALA A 221 -10.69 5.71 30.13
C ALA A 221 -11.74 4.91 29.33
N LEU A 222 -11.55 4.80 28.00
CA LEU A 222 -12.40 3.98 27.14
C LEU A 222 -11.84 2.55 27.09
N SER A 223 -12.57 1.60 27.64
CA SER A 223 -12.12 0.19 27.73
C SER A 223 -12.80 -0.74 26.73
N ASP A 224 -13.90 -0.32 26.10
CA ASP A 224 -14.65 -1.15 25.14
C ASP A 224 -14.07 -0.98 23.74
N VAL A 225 -13.05 -1.77 23.43
CA VAL A 225 -12.42 -1.84 22.10
C VAL A 225 -12.44 -3.29 21.65
N LYS A 226 -13.10 -3.54 20.51
CA LYS A 226 -13.18 -4.87 19.89
C LYS A 226 -12.51 -4.84 18.54
N PHE A 227 -11.84 -5.94 18.18
CA PHE A 227 -11.15 -6.09 16.92
C PHE A 227 -11.82 -7.18 16.07
N SER A 228 -12.05 -6.89 14.80
CA SER A 228 -12.56 -7.84 13.80
C SER A 228 -11.70 -7.79 12.54
N ALA A 229 -11.70 -8.89 11.77
CA ALA A 229 -10.95 -8.94 10.53
C ALA A 229 -11.67 -8.13 9.44
N ASP A 230 -10.92 -7.32 8.69
CA ASP A 230 -11.43 -6.69 7.48
C ASP A 230 -11.08 -7.57 6.28
N LEU A 231 -12.09 -8.25 5.74
CA LEU A 231 -11.93 -9.12 4.58
C LEU A 231 -11.80 -8.33 3.27
N SER A 232 -12.20 -7.06 3.24
CA SER A 232 -12.19 -6.24 2.02
C SER A 232 -10.80 -5.71 1.75
N ASP A 233 -10.16 -5.11 2.77
CA ASP A 233 -8.86 -4.44 2.64
C ASP A 233 -7.69 -5.26 3.22
N GLY A 234 -7.93 -6.49 3.67
CA GLY A 234 -6.90 -7.35 4.26
C GLY A 234 -6.29 -6.80 5.55
N GLY A 235 -7.10 -6.10 6.35
CA GLY A 235 -6.72 -5.39 7.56
C GLY A 235 -7.51 -5.82 8.80
N VAL A 236 -7.60 -4.91 9.77
CA VAL A 236 -8.38 -5.09 11.00
C VAL A 236 -9.24 -3.87 11.23
N ILE A 237 -10.47 -4.08 11.71
CA ILE A 237 -11.38 -3.04 12.17
C ILE A 237 -11.34 -3.01 13.69
N ALA A 238 -11.09 -1.85 14.29
CA ALA A 238 -11.24 -1.60 15.71
C ALA A 238 -12.56 -0.87 15.95
N THR A 239 -13.55 -1.55 16.55
CA THR A 239 -14.80 -0.94 16.98
C THR A 239 -14.63 -0.41 18.41
N VAL A 240 -14.72 0.90 18.58
CA VAL A 240 -14.60 1.59 19.87
C VAL A 240 -15.99 1.97 20.39
N GLY A 241 -16.36 1.40 21.54
CA GLY A 241 -17.60 1.75 22.25
C GLY A 241 -17.45 3.06 23.01
N ILE A 242 -18.26 4.06 22.66
CA ILE A 242 -18.23 5.39 23.29
C ILE A 242 -19.47 5.57 24.16
N PRO A 243 -19.33 5.62 25.50
CA PRO A 243 -20.44 5.90 26.40
C PRO A 243 -21.08 7.27 26.09
N SER A 244 -22.40 7.37 26.19
CA SER A 244 -23.12 8.62 25.91
C SER A 244 -22.71 9.79 26.83
N LYS A 245 -22.27 9.49 28.06
CA LYS A 245 -21.80 10.46 29.06
C LYS A 245 -20.28 10.67 29.04
N GLN A 246 -19.57 10.13 28.06
CA GLN A 246 -18.13 10.27 27.95
C GLN A 246 -17.76 11.75 27.75
N ALA A 247 -16.74 12.28 28.43
CA ALA A 247 -16.32 13.66 28.21
C ALA A 247 -15.64 13.82 26.83
N ASN A 248 -15.71 15.02 26.26
CA ASN A 248 -14.99 15.31 25.01
C ASN A 248 -13.49 15.43 25.30
N GLY A 249 -12.65 15.08 24.33
CA GLY A 249 -11.21 14.99 24.55
C GLY A 249 -10.50 13.99 23.65
N THR A 250 -9.19 13.88 23.83
CA THR A 250 -8.32 12.97 23.09
C THR A 250 -7.94 11.80 23.99
N TYR A 251 -8.15 10.59 23.50
CA TYR A 251 -7.92 9.34 24.22
C TYR A 251 -6.88 8.49 23.49
N VAL A 252 -5.96 7.89 24.24
CA VAL A 252 -4.83 7.15 23.69
C VAL A 252 -4.64 5.83 24.40
N GLY A 253 -4.40 4.77 23.63
CA GLY A 253 -3.96 3.48 24.16
C GLY A 253 -3.11 2.70 23.17
N TYR A 254 -2.47 1.64 23.64
CA TYR A 254 -1.61 0.79 22.83
C TYR A 254 -2.35 -0.46 22.39
N VAL A 255 -2.17 -0.84 21.12
CA VAL A 255 -2.65 -2.11 20.59
C VAL A 255 -1.55 -3.15 20.79
N HIS A 256 -1.90 -4.31 21.34
CA HIS A 256 -1.01 -5.45 21.53
C HIS A 256 -1.77 -6.76 21.29
N THR A 257 -1.07 -7.88 21.28
CA THR A 257 -1.74 -9.20 21.21
C THR A 257 -2.08 -9.69 22.63
N SER A 258 -2.95 -10.70 22.73
CA SER A 258 -3.26 -11.33 24.02
C SER A 258 -2.11 -12.16 24.57
N LYS A 259 -1.28 -12.74 23.69
CA LYS A 259 -0.16 -13.62 24.04
C LYS A 259 1.14 -12.86 24.27
N ASP A 260 1.30 -11.74 23.58
CA ASP A 260 2.48 -10.87 23.61
C ASP A 260 2.03 -9.43 23.86
N LYS A 261 2.55 -8.84 24.95
CA LYS A 261 2.26 -7.47 25.39
C LYS A 261 3.11 -6.43 24.65
N THR A 262 3.91 -6.83 23.66
CA THR A 262 4.65 -5.90 22.82
C THR A 262 3.69 -4.98 22.06
N PRO A 263 3.86 -3.65 22.14
CA PRO A 263 2.98 -2.71 21.47
C PRO A 263 3.19 -2.80 19.96
N LEU A 264 2.09 -3.05 19.25
CA LEU A 264 2.02 -3.07 17.79
C LEU A 264 1.78 -1.67 17.22
N GLY A 265 1.16 -0.80 18.01
CA GLY A 265 0.87 0.56 17.59
C GLY A 265 0.05 1.30 18.64
N MET A 266 -0.37 2.51 18.30
CA MET A 266 -1.11 3.39 19.19
C MET A 266 -2.46 3.74 18.57
N LEU A 267 -3.54 3.54 19.31
CA LEU A 267 -4.89 3.92 18.95
C LEU A 267 -5.19 5.30 19.56
N ILE A 268 -5.42 6.29 18.71
CA ILE A 268 -5.74 7.67 19.09
C ILE A 268 -7.16 7.97 18.64
N VAL A 269 -8.02 8.37 19.59
CA VAL A 269 -9.43 8.67 19.36
C VAL A 269 -9.72 10.08 19.90
N THR A 270 -10.30 10.93 19.07
CA THR A 270 -10.70 12.29 19.45
C THR A 270 -12.22 12.38 19.47
N LEU A 271 -12.79 12.82 20.60
CA LEU A 271 -14.23 13.04 20.76
C LEU A 271 -14.54 14.54 20.64
N GLY A 272 -15.35 14.89 19.64
CA GLY A 272 -15.74 16.26 19.33
C GLY A 272 -16.86 16.81 20.23
N LYS A 273 -17.07 18.14 20.15
CA LYS A 273 -18.25 18.81 20.72
C LYS A 273 -19.46 18.65 19.82
#